data_AF-A0A661R3Y3-F1
#
_entry.id   AF-A0A661R3Y3-F1
#
_cell.length_a   1.000
_cell.length_b   1.000
_cell.length_c   1.000
_cell.angle_alpha   90.00
_cell.angle_beta   90.00
_cell.angle_gamma   90.00
#
_symmetry.space_group_name_H-M   'P 1'
#
loop_
_entity.id
_entity.type
_entity.pdbx_description
1 polymer ?
#
loop_
_entity_poly.entity_id
_entity_poly.type
_entity_poly.pdbx_seq_one_letter_code
_entity_poly.pdbx_strand_id
1 'polypeptide(L)'
;MAWDRREITAYLVDIETGDYLDFQYNPDDILDDKSTAYAAIKIPGMSHPRYQYVAGGPRKITFKLVFFKGPVKESVDWLRSLLYPEHAGTMLKNAPHRVLLLFGDLYPGVLCVVRQVKARFFHMFDRDSLLPQHAEVDLVLEEYIDESVDYSEVRG
;
A
#
# COMPACT_ATOMS: atom_id res chain seq x y z
N MET A 1 36.59 -6.78 -8.42
CA MET A 1 35.49 -6.65 -7.45
C MET A 1 34.20 -6.85 -8.21
N ALA A 2 33.62 -8.04 -8.13
CA ALA A 2 32.32 -8.32 -8.73
C ALA A 2 31.29 -7.51 -7.93
N TRP A 3 30.68 -6.51 -8.57
CA TRP A 3 29.52 -5.85 -8.00
C TRP A 3 28.41 -6.88 -8.01
N ASP A 4 28.07 -7.38 -6.83
CA ASP A 4 26.91 -8.24 -6.61
C ASP A 4 25.69 -7.39 -6.99
N ARG A 5 25.25 -7.56 -8.24
CA ARG A 5 24.10 -6.85 -8.82
C ARG A 5 22.87 -7.45 -8.14
N ARG A 6 22.61 -7.03 -6.90
CA ARG A 6 21.32 -7.30 -6.26
C ARG A 6 20.26 -6.77 -7.23
N GLU A 7 19.40 -7.66 -7.67
CA GLU A 7 18.23 -7.29 -8.47
C GLU A 7 17.51 -6.18 -7.70
N ILE A 8 17.19 -5.07 -8.36
CA ILE A 8 16.50 -3.94 -7.72
C ILE A 8 15.07 -4.41 -7.46
N THR A 9 14.86 -5.01 -6.30
CA THR A 9 13.54 -5.41 -5.81
C THR A 9 12.90 -4.21 -5.14
N ALA A 10 11.64 -3.97 -5.44
CA ALA A 10 10.85 -3.05 -4.66
C ALA A 10 10.67 -3.58 -3.24
N TYR A 11 10.45 -2.68 -2.28
CA TYR A 11 10.29 -3.06 -0.89
C TYR A 11 9.37 -2.08 -0.15
N LEU A 12 8.79 -2.58 0.93
CA LEU A 12 8.03 -1.79 1.89
C LEU A 12 8.85 -1.65 3.17
N VAL A 13 8.90 -0.45 3.73
CA VAL A 13 9.55 -0.19 5.02
C VAL A 13 8.50 0.26 6.01
N ASP A 14 8.39 -0.42 7.15
CA ASP A 14 7.66 0.04 8.32
C ASP A 14 8.46 1.17 9.00
N ILE A 15 7.85 2.34 9.14
CA ILE A 15 8.52 3.55 9.63
C ILE A 15 8.68 3.52 11.14
N GLU A 16 7.74 2.89 11.83
CA GLU A 16 7.69 2.82 13.28
C GLU A 16 8.74 1.83 13.81
N THR A 17 8.95 0.70 13.13
CA THR A 17 9.92 -0.33 13.53
C THR A 17 11.25 -0.25 12.80
N GLY A 18 11.26 0.25 11.56
CA GLY A 18 12.41 0.19 10.65
C GLY A 18 12.57 -1.17 9.95
N ASP A 19 11.65 -2.11 10.18
CA ASP A 19 11.63 -3.39 9.49
C ASP A 19 11.19 -3.20 8.03
N TYR A 20 11.69 -4.05 7.14
CA TYR A 20 11.36 -3.99 5.73
C TYR A 20 10.98 -5.35 5.16
N LEU A 21 10.13 -5.33 4.14
CA LEU A 21 9.73 -6.49 3.37
C LEU A 21 10.14 -6.29 1.91
N ASP A 22 11.11 -7.09 1.47
CA ASP A 22 11.51 -7.17 0.07
C ASP A 22 10.48 -7.92 -0.76
N PHE A 23 10.20 -7.41 -1.97
CA PHE A 23 9.33 -8.10 -2.91
C PHE A 23 10.13 -9.21 -3.59
N GLN A 24 9.68 -10.45 -3.42
CA GLN A 24 10.31 -11.59 -4.08
C GLN A 24 10.22 -11.48 -5.61
N TYR A 25 9.08 -10.99 -6.10
CA TYR A 25 8.86 -10.64 -7.49
C TYR A 25 8.20 -9.27 -7.53
N ASN A 26 8.66 -8.41 -8.43
CA ASN A 26 8.01 -7.13 -8.65
C ASN A 26 6.61 -7.37 -9.24
N PRO A 27 5.60 -6.59 -8.84
CA PRO A 27 4.26 -6.66 -9.42
C PRO A 27 4.28 -6.43 -10.95
N ASP A 28 3.43 -7.16 -11.67
CA ASP A 28 3.26 -7.02 -13.12
C ASP A 28 2.52 -5.71 -13.48
N ASP A 29 1.61 -5.29 -12.61
CA ASP A 29 0.80 -4.09 -12.76
C ASP A 29 0.68 -3.31 -11.44
N ILE A 30 0.71 -1.97 -11.56
CA ILE A 30 0.44 -1.06 -10.46
C ILE A 30 -0.65 -0.09 -10.93
N LEU A 31 -1.75 -0.04 -10.18
CA LEU A 31 -2.86 0.89 -10.37
C LEU A 31 -2.70 2.06 -9.41
N ASP A 32 -2.50 3.25 -9.95
CA ASP A 32 -2.37 4.50 -9.20
C ASP A 32 -3.56 5.41 -9.50
N ASP A 33 -4.49 5.52 -8.54
CA ASP A 33 -5.74 6.26 -8.68
C ASP A 33 -5.74 7.50 -7.78
N LYS A 34 -6.04 8.67 -8.36
CA LYS A 34 -6.26 9.91 -7.62
C LYS A 34 -7.62 10.47 -8.00
N SER A 35 -8.47 10.67 -6.99
CA SER A 35 -9.81 11.23 -7.17
C SER A 35 -9.97 12.60 -6.52
N THR A 36 -11.04 13.30 -6.85
CA THR A 36 -11.44 14.59 -6.23
C THR A 36 -12.94 14.57 -5.94
N ALA A 37 -13.33 15.20 -4.84
CA ALA A 37 -14.72 15.30 -4.43
C ALA A 37 -15.31 16.66 -4.83
N TYR A 38 -16.42 16.63 -5.57
CA TYR A 38 -17.20 17.81 -5.95
C TYR A 38 -18.65 17.69 -5.47
N ALA A 39 -19.19 18.77 -4.90
CA ALA A 39 -20.60 18.89 -4.54
C ALA A 39 -21.37 19.57 -5.67
N ALA A 40 -22.50 18.99 -6.09
CA ALA A 40 -23.39 19.58 -7.09
C ALA A 40 -24.44 20.47 -6.42
N ILE A 41 -24.33 21.78 -6.62
CA ILE A 41 -25.27 22.78 -6.11
C ILE A 41 -26.34 23.02 -7.17
N LYS A 42 -27.56 22.55 -6.90
CA LYS A 42 -28.73 22.76 -7.76
C LYS A 42 -29.35 24.12 -7.43
N ILE A 43 -29.38 25.01 -8.41
CA ILE A 43 -29.98 26.34 -8.29
C ILE A 43 -31.24 26.37 -9.17
N PRO A 44 -32.44 26.62 -8.60
CA PRO A 44 -33.66 26.71 -9.39
C PRO A 44 -33.54 27.72 -10.54
N GLY A 45 -33.96 27.33 -11.75
CA GLY A 45 -33.86 28.16 -12.95
C GLY A 45 -32.52 28.07 -13.70
N MET A 46 -31.51 27.37 -13.17
CA MET A 46 -30.31 27.04 -13.94
C MET A 46 -30.49 25.74 -14.74
N SER A 47 -29.93 25.70 -15.96
CA SER A 47 -29.96 24.52 -16.82
C SER A 47 -29.05 23.39 -16.34
N HIS A 48 -27.98 23.72 -15.60
CA HIS A 48 -27.00 22.77 -15.08
C HIS A 48 -26.63 23.13 -13.63
N PRO A 49 -26.30 22.13 -12.79
CA PRO A 49 -25.82 22.38 -11.43
C PRO A 49 -24.44 23.03 -11.48
N ARG A 50 -24.12 23.83 -10.46
CA ARG A 50 -22.75 24.32 -10.23
C ARG A 50 -22.00 23.29 -9.40
N TYR A 51 -20.80 22.91 -9.83
CA TYR A 51 -19.94 22.02 -9.06
C TYR A 51 -18.99 22.85 -8.18
N GLN A 52 -18.96 22.55 -6.88
CA GLN A 52 -18.04 23.15 -5.91
C GLN A 52 -17.04 22.09 -5.44
N TYR A 53 -15.75 22.42 -5.47
CA TYR A 53 -14.72 21.56 -4.92
C TYR A 53 -14.88 21.42 -3.41
N VAL A 54 -14.83 20.18 -2.93
CA VAL A 54 -14.94 19.85 -1.50
C VAL A 54 -13.56 19.52 -0.95
N ALA A 55 -12.90 18.50 -1.51
CA ALA A 55 -11.59 18.03 -1.07
C ALA A 55 -10.97 17.11 -2.13
N GLY A 56 -9.65 16.90 -2.03
CA GLY A 56 -8.94 15.87 -2.78
C GLY A 56 -9.28 14.50 -2.19
N GLY A 57 -9.53 13.52 -3.06
CA GLY A 57 -9.60 12.13 -2.65
C GLY A 57 -8.20 11.59 -2.30
N PRO A 58 -8.12 10.49 -1.54
CA PRO A 58 -6.84 9.84 -1.29
C PRO A 58 -6.25 9.31 -2.61
N ARG A 59 -4.92 9.34 -2.73
CA ARG A 59 -4.23 8.63 -3.81
C ARG A 59 -4.13 7.16 -3.39
N LYS A 60 -4.60 6.25 -4.24
CA LYS A 60 -4.64 4.81 -3.98
C LYS A 60 -3.68 4.09 -4.90
N ILE A 61 -2.75 3.35 -4.32
CA ILE A 61 -1.79 2.53 -5.06
C ILE A 61 -2.17 1.07 -4.80
N THR A 62 -2.57 0.35 -5.84
CA THR A 62 -3.01 -1.04 -5.77
C THR A 62 -2.15 -1.92 -6.65
N PHE A 63 -1.67 -3.03 -6.11
CA PHE A 63 -0.88 -4.00 -6.86
C PHE A 63 -0.97 -5.39 -6.22
N LYS A 64 -0.55 -6.41 -6.96
CA LYS A 64 -0.50 -7.79 -6.49
C LYS A 64 0.93 -8.24 -6.23
N LEU A 65 1.17 -8.77 -5.04
CA LEU A 65 2.42 -9.45 -4.69
C LEU A 65 2.26 -10.96 -4.80
N VAL A 66 3.31 -11.63 -5.28
CA VAL A 66 3.38 -13.09 -5.36
C VAL A 66 4.51 -13.57 -4.47
N PHE A 67 4.21 -14.50 -3.57
CA PHE A 67 5.18 -15.16 -2.72
C PHE A 67 5.22 -16.66 -3.06
N PHE A 68 6.39 -17.17 -3.39
CA PHE A 68 6.58 -18.56 -3.81
C PHE A 68 7.84 -19.14 -3.18
N LYS A 69 7.68 -20.21 -2.39
CA LYS A 69 8.75 -20.91 -1.65
C LYS A 69 9.54 -19.98 -0.72
N GLY A 70 9.35 -20.15 0.58
CA GLY A 70 9.97 -19.33 1.62
C GLY A 70 9.04 -19.18 2.82
N PRO A 71 9.28 -18.20 3.71
CA PRO A 71 8.43 -17.92 4.86
C PRO A 71 7.14 -17.19 4.44
N VAL A 72 6.37 -17.76 3.49
CA VAL A 72 5.18 -17.15 2.88
C VAL A 72 4.16 -16.71 3.93
N LYS A 73 3.93 -17.55 4.95
CA LYS A 73 3.02 -17.20 6.05
C LYS A 73 3.51 -15.96 6.80
N GLU A 74 4.79 -15.88 7.12
CA GLU A 74 5.36 -14.77 7.89
C GLU A 74 5.33 -13.46 7.08
N SER A 75 5.65 -13.51 5.78
CA SER A 75 5.54 -12.35 4.88
C SER A 75 4.10 -11.83 4.78
N VAL A 76 3.13 -12.75 4.65
CA VAL A 76 1.70 -12.36 4.61
C VAL A 76 1.22 -11.86 5.97
N ASP A 77 1.66 -12.46 7.07
CA ASP A 77 1.30 -12.02 8.42
C ASP A 77 1.92 -10.67 8.75
N TRP A 78 3.13 -10.37 8.27
CA TRP A 78 3.74 -9.03 8.36
C TRP A 78 2.93 -7.99 7.58
N LEU A 79 2.51 -8.30 6.34
CA LEU A 79 1.63 -7.38 5.59
C LEU A 79 0.32 -7.14 6.34
N ARG A 80 -0.26 -8.19 6.92
CA ARG A 80 -1.48 -8.08 7.72
C ARG A 80 -1.28 -7.29 9.00
N SER A 81 -0.14 -7.42 9.67
CA SER A 81 0.12 -6.71 10.93
C SER A 81 0.07 -5.20 10.76
N LEU A 82 0.42 -4.68 9.58
CA LEU A 82 0.32 -3.25 9.25
C LEU A 82 -1.12 -2.70 9.27
N LEU A 83 -2.15 -3.57 9.25
CA LEU A 83 -3.56 -3.17 9.41
C LEU A 83 -3.98 -3.09 10.88
N TYR A 84 -3.20 -3.65 11.80
CA TYR A 84 -3.53 -3.69 13.22
C TYR A 84 -2.88 -2.51 13.95
N PRO A 85 -3.62 -1.84 14.85
CA PRO A 85 -3.04 -0.81 15.70
C PRO A 85 -2.27 -1.41 16.88
N GLU A 86 -1.34 -0.62 17.44
CA GLU A 86 -0.64 -1.02 18.66
C GLU A 86 -1.51 -0.82 19.90
N HIS A 87 -1.52 -1.81 20.77
CA HIS A 87 -2.22 -1.76 22.05
C HIS A 87 -1.26 -1.99 23.23
N ALA A 88 -1.48 -1.26 24.31
CA ALA A 88 -0.92 -1.53 25.62
C ALA A 88 -2.00 -2.17 26.51
N GLY A 89 -2.06 -3.51 26.50
CA GLY A 89 -3.18 -4.23 27.10
C GLY A 89 -4.46 -4.02 26.30
N THR A 90 -5.47 -3.39 26.90
CA THR A 90 -6.74 -3.05 26.23
C THR A 90 -6.79 -1.61 25.70
N MET A 91 -5.77 -0.79 25.98
CA MET A 91 -5.75 0.61 25.54
C MET A 91 -5.05 0.75 24.19
N LEU A 92 -5.68 1.48 23.27
CA LEU A 92 -5.08 1.90 22.01
C LEU A 92 -3.91 2.84 22.30
N LYS A 93 -2.73 2.52 21.77
CA LYS A 93 -1.51 3.32 21.93
C LYS A 93 -1.19 4.08 20.66
N ASN A 94 -1.04 3.35 19.55
CA ASN A 94 -0.73 3.92 18.24
C ASN A 94 -1.74 3.41 17.21
N ALA A 95 -2.03 4.26 16.22
CA ALA A 95 -2.74 3.84 15.01
C ALA A 95 -1.92 2.76 14.26
N PRO A 96 -2.51 2.06 13.28
CA PRO A 96 -1.76 1.13 12.44
C PRO A 96 -0.55 1.82 11.80
N HIS A 97 0.52 1.05 11.59
CA HIS A 97 1.81 1.56 11.17
C HIS A 97 1.76 2.16 9.76
N ARG A 98 2.66 3.11 9.51
CA ARG A 98 2.83 3.75 8.22
C ARG A 98 4.01 3.08 7.51
N VAL A 99 3.92 3.04 6.19
CA VAL A 99 4.95 2.41 5.36
C VAL A 99 5.48 3.35 4.30
N LEU A 100 6.76 3.20 3.96
CA LEU A 100 7.32 3.77 2.75
C LEU A 100 7.27 2.72 1.64
N LEU A 101 6.68 3.09 0.50
CA LEU A 101 6.76 2.34 -0.74
C LEU A 101 7.97 2.81 -1.55
N LEU A 102 8.88 1.88 -1.83
CA LEU A 102 10.02 2.12 -2.71
C LEU A 102 9.95 1.21 -3.94
N PHE A 103 9.88 1.83 -5.12
CA PHE A 103 9.85 1.17 -6.41
C PHE A 103 10.65 2.00 -7.42
N GLY A 104 11.98 1.86 -7.38
CA GLY A 104 12.89 2.63 -8.23
C GLY A 104 12.57 4.13 -8.26
N ASP A 105 12.62 4.73 -9.44
CA ASP A 105 12.31 6.16 -9.64
C ASP A 105 10.79 6.43 -9.74
N LEU A 106 9.96 5.40 -9.92
CA LEU A 106 8.51 5.56 -10.01
C LEU A 106 7.91 5.95 -8.65
N TYR A 107 8.40 5.30 -7.59
CA TYR A 107 8.02 5.59 -6.21
C TYR A 107 9.29 5.69 -5.35
N PRO A 108 9.90 6.88 -5.21
CA PRO A 108 11.19 7.04 -4.52
C PRO A 108 11.08 7.06 -2.98
N GLY A 109 10.04 6.45 -2.39
CA GLY A 109 9.74 6.54 -0.95
C GLY A 109 8.43 7.27 -0.67
N VAL A 110 7.33 6.77 -1.22
CA VAL A 110 6.01 7.36 -0.98
C VAL A 110 5.49 6.90 0.38
N LEU A 111 5.19 7.85 1.25
CA LEU A 111 4.59 7.61 2.56
C LEU A 111 3.14 7.16 2.39
N CYS A 112 2.82 5.97 2.91
CA CYS A 112 1.53 5.31 2.73
C CYS A 112 1.01 4.71 4.05
N VAL A 113 -0.30 4.49 4.10
CA VAL A 113 -0.93 3.57 5.05
C VAL A 113 -1.49 2.37 4.30
N VAL A 114 -1.38 1.19 4.90
CA VAL A 114 -1.99 -0.01 4.34
C VAL A 114 -3.49 0.03 4.62
N ARG A 115 -4.31 -0.11 3.57
CA ARG A 115 -5.77 -0.10 3.68
C ARG A 115 -6.40 -1.47 3.54
N GLN A 116 -5.79 -2.32 2.72
CA GLN A 116 -6.30 -3.65 2.47
C GLN A 116 -5.17 -4.61 2.14
N VAL A 117 -5.25 -5.80 2.73
CA VAL A 117 -4.39 -6.94 2.44
C VAL A 117 -5.29 -8.14 2.17
N LYS A 118 -5.41 -8.53 0.90
CA LYS A 118 -6.22 -9.69 0.49
C LYS A 118 -5.30 -10.81 0.05
N ALA A 119 -4.99 -11.70 0.97
CA ALA A 119 -4.15 -12.86 0.72
C ALA A 119 -4.98 -14.08 0.26
N ARG A 120 -4.50 -14.74 -0.79
CA ARG A 120 -5.01 -16.01 -1.30
C ARG A 120 -3.88 -17.05 -1.24
N PHE A 121 -4.08 -18.09 -0.45
CA PHE A 121 -3.18 -19.24 -0.37
C PHE A 121 -3.73 -20.39 -1.23
N PHE A 122 -2.92 -21.02 -2.07
CA PHE A 122 -3.42 -22.03 -3.00
C PHE A 122 -2.37 -23.04 -3.49
N HIS A 123 -2.86 -24.22 -3.94
CA HIS A 123 -2.16 -25.38 -4.52
C HIS A 123 -1.06 -26.06 -3.69
N MET A 124 -0.13 -25.30 -3.11
CA MET A 124 1.10 -25.83 -2.53
C MET A 124 1.09 -25.67 -1.01
N PHE A 125 0.32 -26.53 -0.33
CA PHE A 125 0.42 -26.66 1.11
C PHE A 125 1.42 -27.75 1.45
N ASP A 126 2.30 -27.46 2.40
CA ASP A 126 3.23 -28.44 2.93
C ASP A 126 2.46 -29.61 3.58
N ARG A 127 2.94 -30.84 3.39
CA ARG A 127 2.21 -32.04 3.84
C ARG A 127 2.15 -32.15 5.35
N ASP A 128 3.23 -31.77 6.04
CA ASP A 128 3.39 -32.03 7.47
C ASP A 128 2.96 -30.83 8.30
N SER A 129 3.29 -29.62 7.84
CA SER A 129 2.97 -28.37 8.54
C SER A 129 1.70 -27.68 8.06
N LEU A 130 1.15 -28.09 6.90
CA LEU A 130 0.03 -27.41 6.21
C LEU A 130 0.28 -25.93 5.93
N LEU A 131 1.55 -25.48 6.01
CA LEU A 131 1.92 -24.11 5.69
C LEU A 131 1.86 -23.89 4.18
N PRO A 132 1.37 -22.71 3.75
CA PRO A 132 1.36 -22.38 2.34
C PRO A 132 2.78 -22.13 1.83
N GLN A 133 3.13 -22.71 0.69
CA GLN A 133 4.35 -22.40 -0.05
C GLN A 133 4.09 -21.41 -1.20
N HIS A 134 2.83 -21.07 -1.46
CA HIS A 134 2.45 -20.11 -2.49
C HIS A 134 1.29 -19.23 -2.03
N ALA A 135 1.43 -17.92 -2.23
CA ALA A 135 0.40 -16.94 -1.94
C ALA A 135 0.41 -15.80 -2.97
N GLU A 136 -0.79 -15.35 -3.33
CA GLU A 136 -1.02 -14.07 -3.98
C GLU A 136 -1.62 -13.10 -2.97
N VAL A 137 -1.15 -11.85 -2.95
CA VAL A 137 -1.65 -10.82 -2.04
C VAL A 137 -2.00 -9.57 -2.84
N ASP A 138 -3.28 -9.24 -2.90
CA ASP A 138 -3.72 -7.94 -3.40
C ASP A 138 -3.55 -6.90 -2.28
N LEU A 139 -2.68 -5.92 -2.49
CA LEU A 139 -2.39 -4.85 -1.55
C LEU A 139 -2.99 -3.53 -2.03
N VAL A 140 -3.63 -2.80 -1.11
CA VAL A 140 -4.10 -1.43 -1.34
C VAL A 140 -3.43 -0.51 -0.34
N LEU A 141 -2.65 0.44 -0.87
CA LEU A 141 -2.01 1.51 -0.13
C LEU A 141 -2.75 2.83 -0.40
N GLU A 142 -2.90 3.64 0.64
CA GLU A 142 -3.32 5.04 0.48
C GLU A 142 -2.16 5.95 0.88
N GLU A 143 -1.82 6.89 0.00
CA GLU A 143 -0.80 7.90 0.27
C GLU A 143 -1.21 8.71 1.50
N TYR A 144 -0.28 8.83 2.43
CA TYR A 144 -0.46 9.55 3.67
C TYR A 144 0.27 10.89 3.57
N ILE A 145 -0.49 11.97 3.71
CA ILE A 145 -0.02 13.34 3.54
C ILE A 145 -0.49 14.15 4.75
N ASP A 146 0.44 14.82 5.43
CA ASP A 146 0.15 15.71 6.55
C ASP A 146 -0.25 17.12 6.09
N GLU A 147 0.28 17.61 4.97
CA GLU A 147 0.08 18.97 4.45
C GLU A 147 -0.50 19.00 3.03
N SER A 148 -1.32 20.00 2.69
CA SER A 148 -1.89 20.08 1.35
C SER A 148 -0.81 20.32 0.29
N VAL A 149 -0.87 19.55 -0.79
CA VAL A 149 0.07 19.63 -1.93
C VAL A 149 -0.55 20.46 -3.06
N ASP A 150 0.19 21.43 -3.58
CA ASP A 150 -0.20 22.22 -4.75
C ASP A 150 0.01 21.43 -6.06
N TYR A 151 -0.78 21.76 -7.08
CA TYR A 151 -0.68 21.09 -8.38
C TYR A 151 0.69 21.29 -9.06
N SER A 152 1.40 22.39 -8.77
CA SER A 152 2.71 22.67 -9.33
C SER A 152 3.79 21.75 -8.75
N GLU A 153 3.69 21.39 -7.47
CA GLU A 153 4.62 20.46 -6.79
C GLU A 153 4.57 19.05 -7.39
N VAL A 154 3.42 18.65 -7.94
CA VAL A 154 3.23 17.34 -8.59
C VAL A 154 3.74 17.34 -10.03
N ARG A 155 3.81 18.49 -10.70
CA ARG A 155 4.15 18.58 -12.13
C ARG A 155 5.65 18.56 -12.42
N GLY A 156 6.48 18.89 -11.43
CA GLY A 156 7.92 19.11 -11.61
C GLY A 156 8.23 20.49 -12.16
#